data_AF-A0A3C7WBD5-F1
#
_entry.id   AF-A0A3C7WBD5-F1
#
_cell.length_a   1.000
_cell.length_b   1.000
_cell.length_c   1.000
_cell.angle_alpha   90.00
_cell.angle_beta   90.00
_cell.angle_gamma   90.00
#
_symmetry.space_group_name_H-M   'P 1'
#
loop_
_entity.id
_entity.type
_entity.pdbx_description
1 polymer ?
#
loop_
_entity_poly.entity_id
_entity_poly.type
_entity_poly.pdbx_seq_one_letter_code
_entity_poly.pdbx_strand_id
1 'polypeptide(L)' 'GFKIREHTIQRVPYLLVIGDKEVESQTVAVRARTGEDLGSMDLEAFSQLLADDVARRGRIVLEKQH' A
#
# COMPACT_ATOMS: atom_id res chain seq x y z
N GLY A 1 -24.53 3.95 26.13
CA GLY A 1 -23.23 4.15 25.48
C GLY A 1 -23.33 3.69 24.05
N PHE A 2 -23.88 4.55 23.21
CA PHE A 2 -24.32 4.28 21.85
C PHE A 2 -23.32 4.99 20.92
N LYS A 3 -22.72 4.28 19.96
CA LYS A 3 -21.97 4.81 18.80
C LYS A 3 -20.46 5.11 18.88
N ILE A 4 -19.75 4.90 19.99
CA ILE A 4 -18.25 4.99 19.99
C ILE A 4 -17.63 3.62 19.62
N ARG A 5 -18.04 3.09 18.47
CA ARG A 5 -17.28 2.07 17.73
C ARG A 5 -17.10 2.61 16.31
N GLU A 6 -16.69 3.87 16.24
CA GLU A 6 -16.32 4.52 14.99
C GLU A 6 -15.08 3.84 14.42
N HIS A 7 -15.34 2.98 13.43
CA HIS A 7 -14.64 2.99 12.15
C HIS A 7 -13.12 3.21 12.18
N THR A 8 -12.38 2.36 12.90
CA THR A 8 -10.94 2.15 12.69
C THR A 8 -10.65 1.23 11.47
N ILE A 9 -11.63 1.04 10.57
CA ILE A 9 -11.71 -0.10 9.64
C ILE A 9 -11.41 0.32 8.20
N GLN A 10 -10.32 1.06 8.01
CA GLN A 10 -9.58 0.94 6.77
C GLN A 10 -8.12 0.75 7.16
N ARG A 11 -7.77 -0.49 7.50
CA ARG A 11 -6.38 -0.95 7.64
C ARG A 11 -5.75 -0.99 6.24
N VAL A 12 -5.73 0.14 5.53
CA VAL A 12 -5.16 0.21 4.19
C VAL A 12 -3.67 -0.12 4.33
N PRO A 13 -3.19 -1.21 3.71
CA PRO A 13 -1.82 -1.67 3.90
C PRO A 13 -0.80 -0.75 3.21
N TYR A 14 -1.21 -0.14 2.10
CA TYR A 14 -0.38 0.70 1.25
C TYR A 14 -1.09 2.01 0.90
N LEU A 15 -0.38 3.13 0.95
CA LEU A 15 -0.77 4.39 0.37
C LEU A 15 -0.09 4.54 -1.00
N LEU A 16 -0.88 4.88 -2.01
CA LEU A 16 -0.41 5.22 -3.34
C LEU A 16 -0.45 6.74 -3.50
N VAL A 17 0.68 7.34 -3.85
CA VAL A 17 0.79 8.76 -4.18
C VAL A 17 1.04 8.87 -5.67
N ILE A 18 0.16 9.59 -6.36
CA ILE A 18 0.23 9.82 -7.80
C ILE A 18 0.15 11.33 -8.01
N GLY A 19 1.26 11.95 -8.38
CA GLY A 19 1.33 13.34 -8.83
C GLY A 19 1.49 13.42 -10.35
N ASP A 20 1.66 14.64 -10.87
CA ASP A 20 1.79 14.87 -12.31
C ASP A 20 2.99 14.12 -12.92
N LYS A 21 4.11 14.06 -12.19
CA LYS A 21 5.32 13.34 -12.59
C LYS A 21 5.10 11.83 -12.70
N GLU A 22 4.33 11.26 -11.77
CA GLU A 22 3.99 9.85 -11.74
C GLU A 22 3.03 9.49 -12.88
N VAL A 23 2.08 10.37 -13.20
CA VAL A 23 1.19 10.22 -14.37
C VAL A 23 1.98 10.20 -15.67
N GLU A 24 2.91 11.15 -15.85
CA GLU A 24 3.77 11.21 -17.05
C GLU A 24 4.68 9.98 -17.19
N SER A 25 5.17 9.46 -16.05
CA SER A 25 6.12 8.35 -16.02
C SER A 25 5.46 6.97 -15.89
N GLN A 26 4.12 6.89 -15.82
CA GLN A 26 3.35 5.66 -15.52
C GLN A 26 3.83 4.91 -14.26
N THR A 27 4.35 5.65 -13.29
CA THR A 27 4.83 5.13 -12.02
C THR A 27 3.85 5.48 -10.90
N VAL A 28 3.98 4.82 -9.76
CA VAL A 28 3.23 5.09 -8.54
C VAL A 28 4.20 5.09 -7.37
N ALA A 29 4.12 6.09 -6.50
CA ALA A 29 4.88 6.10 -5.25
C ALA A 29 4.10 5.32 -4.19
N VAL A 30 4.70 4.28 -3.64
CA VAL A 30 4.05 3.37 -2.69
C VAL A 30 4.62 3.58 -1.30
N ARG A 31 3.74 3.79 -0.32
CA ARG A 31 4.12 3.89 1.10
C ARG A 31 3.40 2.86 1.93
N ALA A 32 4.12 2.16 2.79
CA ALA A 32 3.52 1.26 3.75
C ALA A 32 2.86 2.04 4.90
N ARG A 33 1.80 1.48 5.47
CA ARG A 33 1.15 2.04 6.67
C ARG A 33 2.09 2.18 7.88
N THR A 34 3.17 1.39 7.93
CA THR A 34 4.20 1.44 8.98
C THR A 34 5.08 2.69 8.90
N GLY A 35 4.93 3.51 7.85
CA GLY A 35 5.77 4.67 7.59
C GLY A 35 6.99 4.35 6.71
N GLU A 36 7.12 3.11 6.25
CA GLU A 36 8.17 2.72 5.29
C GLU A 36 7.82 3.22 3.89
N ASP A 37 8.74 3.93 3.26
CA ASP A 37 8.62 4.39 1.88
C ASP A 37 9.20 3.32 0.95
N LEU A 38 8.34 2.71 0.12
CA LEU A 38 8.74 1.69 -0.84
C LEU A 38 9.23 2.34 -2.15
N GLY A 39 9.14 3.66 -2.27
CA GLY A 39 9.56 4.43 -3.42
C GLY A 39 8.57 4.38 -4.58
N SER A 40 9.03 4.89 -5.72
CA SER A 40 8.30 4.88 -6.98
C SER A 40 8.54 3.56 -7.70
N MET A 41 7.48 2.89 -8.12
CA MET A 41 7.53 1.69 -8.96
C MET A 41 6.49 1.78 -10.08
N ASP A 42 6.62 0.97 -11.11
CA ASP A 42 5.64 0.96 -12.20
C ASP A 42 4.28 0.46 -11.70
N LEU A 43 3.20 0.98 -12.29
CA LEU A 43 1.84 0.57 -11.95
C LEU A 43 1.62 -0.95 -12.12
N GLU A 44 2.24 -1.53 -13.14
CA GLU A 44 2.18 -2.97 -13.41
C GLU A 44 2.90 -3.78 -12.32
N ALA A 45 4.09 -3.33 -11.91
CA ALA A 45 4.85 -3.93 -10.82
C ALA A 45 4.07 -3.89 -9.49
N PHE A 46 3.43 -2.75 -9.18
CA PHE A 46 2.58 -2.63 -8.00
C PHE A 46 1.36 -3.56 -8.07
N SER A 47 0.73 -3.69 -9.24
CA SER A 47 -0.43 -4.57 -9.43
C SER A 47 -0.07 -6.03 -9.19
N GLN A 48 1.11 -6.46 -9.65
CA GLN A 48 1.61 -7.81 -9.39
C GLN A 48 1.91 -8.02 -7.90
N LEU A 49 2.55 -7.06 -7.24
CA LEU A 49 2.84 -7.11 -5.81
C LEU A 49 1.56 -7.19 -4.98
N LEU A 50 0.54 -6.42 -5.36
CA LEU A 50 -0.77 -6.46 -4.72
C LEU A 50 -1.46 -7.82 -4.95
N ALA A 51 -1.42 -8.36 -6.16
CA ALA A 51 -1.97 -9.67 -6.48
C ALA A 51 -1.31 -10.79 -5.64
N ASP A 52 0.01 -10.75 -5.51
CA ASP A 52 0.79 -11.70 -4.70
C ASP A 52 0.45 -11.58 -3.20
N ASP A 53 0.25 -10.36 -2.71
CA ASP A 53 -0.17 -10.10 -1.32
C ASP A 53 -1.60 -10.57 -1.03
N VAL A 54 -2.51 -10.35 -1.98
CA VAL A 54 -3.89 -10.86 -1.92
C VAL A 54 -3.90 -12.39 -1.95
N ALA A 55 -3.09 -13.01 -2.82
CA ALA A 55 -2.93 -14.47 -2.89
C ALA A 55 -2.39 -15.05 -1.57
N ARG A 56 -1.53 -14.31 -0.87
CA ARG A 56 -1.00 -14.63 0.46
C ARG A 56 -1.98 -14.36 1.61
N ARG A 57 -3.27 -14.11 1.31
CA ARG A 57 -4.36 -13.83 2.27
C ARG A 57 -4.08 -12.61 3.17
N GLY A 58 -3.50 -11.54 2.60
CA GLY A 58 -3.26 -10.29 3.33
C GLY A 58 -2.13 -10.37 4.35
N ARG A 59 -1.27 -11.41 4.26
CA ARG A 59 -0.01 -11.47 5.00
C ARG A 59 1.00 -10.59 4.27
N ILE A 60 0.95 -9.30 4.58
CA ILE A 60 1.86 -8.28 4.06
C ILE A 60 3.28 -8.67 4.47
N VAL A 61 4.15 -8.98 3.51
CA VAL A 61 5.57 -9.27 3.78
C VAL A 61 6.30 -7.95 3.99
N LEU A 62 6.06 -7.32 5.14
CA LEU A 62 6.84 -6.16 5.60
C LEU A 62 7.62 -6.46 6.88
N GLU A 63 7.65 -7.71 7.34
CA GLU A 63 8.59 -8.14 8.38
C GLU A 63 9.94 -8.45 7.73
N LYS A 64 10.72 -7.40 7.42
CA LYS A 64 12.17 -7.56 7.40
C LYS A 64 12.62 -7.72 8.85
N GLN A 65 12.97 -8.97 9.19
CA GLN A 65 13.76 -9.32 10.35
C GLN A 65 14.97 -8.37 10.46
N HIS A 66 15.07 -7.68 11.60
CA HIS A 66 16.32 -7.22 12.17
C HIS A 66 16.25 -7.41 13.69
#